data_AF-A0A6L7WS15-F1
#
_entry.id   AF-A0A6L7WS15-F1
#
_cell.length_a   1.000
_cell.length_b   1.000
_cell.length_c   1.000
_cell.angle_alpha   90.00
_cell.angle_beta   90.00
_cell.angle_gamma   90.00
#
_symmetry.space_group_name_H-M   'P 1'
#
loop_
_entity.id
_entity.type
_entity.pdbx_description
1 polymer ?
#
loop_
_entity_poly.entity_id
_entity_poly.type
_entity_poly.pdbx_seq_one_letter_code
_entity_poly.pdbx_strand_id
1 'polypeptide(L)'
;DTLEQKRILESLIERTKPVIPEDCRHLDYLLATPFRYDAPPRAGSRFRRPHHAGGVFYASEESETAVAEIVFYRLLFFAESPGTPWPKEAVEYTGFSVALAVDHAVDLMVPPFVEYRATWIHPTAYEPCQELADAARSARLALIRYESVRDPRHRANLAVLVCGAFSEPHPIERHTWRIRIGAAGAQALCEFPRREIEFASETFTDPRLAPLERRR
;
A
#
# COMPACT_ATOMS: atom_id res chain seq x y z
N ASP A 1 22.57 -12.86 -23.58
CA ASP A 1 21.74 -12.88 -22.37
C ASP A 1 21.03 -14.23 -22.31
N THR A 2 21.49 -15.14 -21.45
CA THR A 2 20.94 -16.51 -21.32
C THR A 2 20.15 -16.67 -20.01
N LEU A 3 19.26 -17.66 -19.93
CA LEU A 3 18.52 -17.98 -18.70
C LEU A 3 19.45 -18.33 -17.52
N GLU A 4 20.59 -18.93 -17.80
CA GLU A 4 21.60 -19.27 -16.80
C GLU A 4 22.27 -18.01 -16.22
N GLN A 5 22.64 -17.06 -17.07
CA GLN A 5 23.18 -15.76 -16.65
C GLN A 5 22.17 -15.02 -15.76
N LYS A 6 20.87 -15.06 -16.11
CA LYS A 6 19.80 -14.49 -15.29
C LYS A 6 19.67 -15.14 -13.93
N ARG A 7 19.73 -16.48 -13.84
CA ARG A 7 19.68 -17.22 -12.57
C ARG A 7 20.86 -16.90 -11.65
N ILE A 8 22.06 -16.78 -12.21
CA ILE A 8 23.25 -16.40 -11.43
C ILE A 8 23.08 -14.99 -10.88
N LEU A 9 22.62 -14.04 -11.71
CA LEU A 9 22.37 -12.68 -11.28
C LEU A 9 21.27 -12.61 -10.21
N GLU A 10 20.17 -13.32 -10.40
CA GLU A 10 19.08 -13.43 -9.42
C GLU A 10 19.58 -14.00 -8.09
N SER A 11 20.42 -15.04 -8.11
CA SER A 11 21.03 -15.61 -6.91
C SER A 11 21.96 -14.61 -6.21
N LEU A 12 22.77 -13.87 -6.96
CA LEU A 12 23.65 -12.83 -6.40
C LEU A 12 22.83 -11.68 -5.78
N ILE A 13 21.76 -11.25 -6.44
CA ILE A 13 20.84 -10.22 -5.93
C ILE A 13 20.11 -10.74 -4.68
N GLU A 14 19.68 -12.00 -4.66
CA GLU A 14 18.97 -12.56 -3.51
C GLU A 14 19.85 -12.58 -2.25
N ARG A 15 21.17 -12.78 -2.42
CA ARG A 15 22.15 -12.77 -1.32
C ARG A 15 22.40 -11.40 -0.71
N THR A 16 22.06 -10.30 -1.39
CA THR A 16 22.25 -8.93 -0.86
C THR A 16 21.00 -8.39 -0.17
N LYS A 17 19.84 -9.04 -0.34
CA LYS A 17 18.60 -8.63 0.29
C LYS A 17 18.61 -8.96 1.79
N PRO A 18 17.91 -8.18 2.64
CA PRO A 18 17.74 -8.50 4.05
C PRO A 18 17.16 -9.90 4.26
N VAL A 19 17.41 -10.49 5.43
CA VAL A 19 16.85 -11.79 5.78
C VAL A 19 15.36 -11.64 6.07
N ILE A 20 14.55 -12.59 5.60
CA ILE A 20 13.12 -12.64 5.94
C ILE A 20 12.98 -13.01 7.42
N PRO A 21 12.22 -12.26 8.24
CA PRO A 21 11.98 -12.59 9.64
C PRO A 21 11.44 -14.02 9.79
N GLU A 22 11.83 -14.74 10.84
CA GLU A 22 11.48 -16.16 11.05
C GLU A 22 9.97 -16.40 10.91
N ASP A 23 9.18 -15.59 11.59
CA ASP A 23 7.71 -15.65 11.61
C ASP A 23 7.06 -15.38 10.25
N CYS A 24 7.82 -14.96 9.23
CA CYS A 24 7.32 -14.65 7.89
C CYS A 24 7.86 -15.62 6.82
N ARG A 25 8.80 -16.52 7.14
CA ARG A 25 9.48 -17.38 6.15
C ARG A 25 8.58 -18.39 5.47
N HIS A 26 7.48 -18.76 6.13
CA HIS A 26 6.49 -19.69 5.60
C HIS A 26 5.49 -19.03 4.62
N LEU A 27 5.51 -17.69 4.51
CA LEU A 27 4.62 -16.93 3.64
C LEU A 27 5.18 -16.81 2.23
N ASP A 28 4.29 -16.74 1.25
CA ASP A 28 4.57 -16.34 -0.12
C ASP A 28 5.30 -14.98 -0.14
N TYR A 29 6.18 -14.79 -1.13
CA TYR A 29 6.98 -13.57 -1.24
C TYR A 29 6.12 -12.30 -1.31
N LEU A 30 4.89 -12.36 -1.86
CA LEU A 30 3.96 -11.24 -1.91
C LEU A 30 3.49 -10.80 -0.51
N LEU A 31 3.44 -11.73 0.44
CA LEU A 31 3.00 -11.49 1.83
C LEU A 31 4.20 -11.18 2.74
N ALA A 32 5.35 -11.85 2.53
CA ALA A 32 6.55 -11.66 3.35
C ALA A 32 7.31 -10.36 3.05
N THR A 33 7.26 -9.87 1.80
CA THR A 33 8.08 -8.73 1.33
C THR A 33 7.92 -7.46 2.18
N PRO A 34 6.70 -7.04 2.60
CA PRO A 34 6.54 -5.85 3.44
C PRO A 34 7.19 -5.95 4.83
N PHE A 35 7.52 -7.16 5.29
CA PHE A 35 8.20 -7.42 6.56
C PHE A 35 9.71 -7.60 6.42
N ARG A 36 10.22 -7.69 5.19
CA ARG A 36 11.63 -7.95 4.90
C ARG A 36 12.49 -6.69 4.91
N TYR A 37 11.97 -5.56 4.45
CA TYR A 37 12.75 -4.33 4.23
C TYR A 37 12.42 -3.24 5.25
N ASP A 38 13.39 -2.38 5.55
CA ASP A 38 13.21 -1.21 6.41
C ASP A 38 12.22 -0.18 5.85
N ALA A 39 11.71 0.66 6.74
CA ALA A 39 10.80 1.74 6.36
C ALA A 39 11.50 2.78 5.47
N PRO A 40 10.76 3.52 4.62
CA PRO A 40 11.31 4.64 3.87
C PRO A 40 12.06 5.62 4.80
N PRO A 41 13.30 6.03 4.45
CA PRO A 41 14.22 6.66 5.41
C PRO A 41 13.87 8.10 5.80
N ARG A 42 12.95 8.77 5.10
CA ARG A 42 12.62 10.18 5.41
C ARG A 42 11.48 10.32 6.41
N ALA A 43 10.28 9.89 6.01
CA ALA A 43 9.06 10.06 6.82
C ALA A 43 8.41 8.72 7.22
N GLY A 44 8.98 7.59 6.80
CA GLY A 44 8.34 6.30 6.92
C GLY A 44 7.05 6.24 6.09
N SER A 45 6.02 5.56 6.62
CA SER A 45 4.65 5.53 6.10
C SER A 45 3.65 5.84 7.21
N ARG A 46 2.34 5.81 6.91
CA ARG A 46 1.28 6.20 7.86
C ARG A 46 1.36 5.47 9.21
N PHE A 47 1.66 4.17 9.21
CA PHE A 47 1.74 3.33 10.42
C PHE A 47 3.13 2.72 10.61
N ARG A 48 4.18 3.34 10.05
CA ARG A 48 5.56 2.86 10.18
C ARG A 48 6.52 4.03 10.22
N ARG A 49 7.28 4.17 11.32
CA ARG A 49 8.31 5.22 11.46
C ARG A 49 9.48 5.01 10.50
N PRO A 50 10.22 6.08 10.14
CA PRO A 50 11.52 5.95 9.49
C PRO A 50 12.42 4.95 10.23
N HIS A 51 13.17 4.14 9.48
CA HIS A 51 14.14 3.17 10.03
C HIS A 51 13.56 2.11 10.99
N HIS A 52 12.24 1.97 11.09
CA HIS A 52 11.63 0.97 11.95
C HIS A 52 11.74 -0.43 11.31
N ALA A 53 12.35 -1.38 12.03
CA ALA A 53 12.59 -2.74 11.55
C ALA A 53 11.29 -3.54 11.35
N GLY A 54 10.29 -3.34 12.21
CA GLY A 54 8.98 -4.00 12.07
C GLY A 54 8.25 -3.52 10.82
N GLY A 55 7.97 -4.42 9.89
CA GLY A 55 7.23 -4.14 8.65
C GLY A 55 5.74 -4.03 8.83
N VAL A 56 5.08 -3.48 7.81
CA VAL A 56 3.63 -3.31 7.75
C VAL A 56 3.16 -3.73 6.37
N PHE A 57 2.26 -4.70 6.31
CA PHE A 57 1.56 -5.05 5.06
C PHE A 57 0.31 -4.19 4.95
N TYR A 58 0.23 -3.40 3.89
CA TYR A 58 -0.90 -2.52 3.60
C TYR A 58 -1.85 -3.19 2.63
N ALA A 59 -3.13 -3.25 3.00
CA ALA A 59 -4.20 -3.79 2.18
C ALA A 59 -5.44 -2.90 2.26
N SER A 60 -6.45 -3.24 1.47
CA SER A 60 -7.79 -2.66 1.55
C SER A 60 -8.82 -3.77 1.65
N GLU A 61 -9.94 -3.51 2.31
CA GLU A 61 -11.06 -4.47 2.33
C GLU A 61 -11.70 -4.62 0.94
N GLU A 62 -11.59 -3.58 0.11
CA GLU A 62 -12.13 -3.56 -1.24
C GLU A 62 -11.05 -3.27 -2.29
N SER A 63 -11.12 -3.99 -3.41
CA SER A 63 -10.14 -3.86 -4.49
C SER A 63 -10.06 -2.44 -5.08
N GLU A 64 -11.19 -1.74 -5.18
CA GLU A 64 -11.23 -0.39 -5.74
C GLU A 64 -10.56 0.63 -4.80
N THR A 65 -10.55 0.38 -3.48
CA THR A 65 -9.82 1.18 -2.49
C THR A 65 -8.31 0.98 -2.68
N ALA A 66 -7.86 -0.27 -2.87
CA ALA A 66 -6.45 -0.57 -3.16
C ALA A 66 -6.01 0.07 -4.48
N VAL A 67 -6.87 0.05 -5.50
CA VAL A 67 -6.62 0.74 -6.78
C VAL A 67 -6.51 2.25 -6.59
N ALA A 68 -7.37 2.87 -5.77
CA ALA A 68 -7.28 4.30 -5.46
C ALA A 68 -5.94 4.67 -4.81
N GLU A 69 -5.45 3.86 -3.88
CA GLU A 69 -4.11 4.02 -3.26
C GLU A 69 -2.99 3.92 -4.30
N ILE A 70 -3.02 2.91 -5.19
CA ILE A 70 -2.02 2.75 -6.25
C ILE A 70 -2.05 3.93 -7.22
N VAL A 71 -3.23 4.34 -7.69
CA VAL A 71 -3.40 5.49 -8.59
C VAL A 71 -2.83 6.75 -7.95
N PHE A 72 -3.15 7.00 -6.68
CA PHE A 72 -2.64 8.15 -5.94
C PHE A 72 -1.11 8.17 -5.93
N TYR A 73 -0.45 7.07 -5.53
CA TYR A 73 1.02 7.04 -5.47
C TYR A 73 1.66 7.14 -6.86
N ARG A 74 1.00 6.66 -7.90
CA ARG A 74 1.46 6.84 -9.28
C ARG A 74 1.36 8.28 -9.74
N LEU A 75 0.28 8.99 -9.42
CA LEU A 75 0.17 10.43 -9.66
C LEU A 75 1.21 11.21 -8.86
N LEU A 76 1.42 10.86 -7.58
CA LEU A 76 2.43 11.45 -6.73
C LEU A 76 3.83 11.33 -7.33
N PHE A 77 4.19 10.16 -7.88
CA PHE A 77 5.44 10.00 -8.60
C PHE A 77 5.63 11.01 -9.74
N PHE A 78 4.59 11.27 -10.55
CA PHE A 78 4.66 12.28 -11.62
C PHE A 78 4.66 13.72 -11.08
N ALA A 79 4.05 13.96 -9.92
CA ALA A 79 4.10 15.25 -9.23
C ALA A 79 5.51 15.55 -8.72
N GLU A 80 6.19 14.53 -8.19
CA GLU A 80 7.56 14.60 -7.69
C GLU A 80 8.63 14.53 -8.80
N SER A 81 8.22 14.20 -10.04
CA SER A 81 9.11 14.18 -11.21
C SER A 81 8.56 14.97 -12.42
N PRO A 82 8.63 16.31 -12.40
CA PRO A 82 8.04 17.19 -13.43
C PRO A 82 8.68 17.07 -14.82
N GLY A 83 9.75 16.31 -14.99
CA GLY A 83 10.36 16.00 -16.30
C GLY A 83 9.87 14.69 -16.92
N THR A 84 9.25 13.80 -16.14
CA THR A 84 8.85 12.47 -16.66
C THR A 84 7.61 12.58 -17.53
N PRO A 85 7.66 12.14 -18.80
CA PRO A 85 6.49 12.19 -19.69
C PRO A 85 5.41 11.20 -19.20
N TRP A 86 4.14 11.52 -19.50
CA TRP A 86 3.04 10.60 -19.25
C TRP A 86 3.22 9.28 -20.04
N PRO A 87 2.85 8.13 -19.45
CA PRO A 87 2.94 6.87 -20.15
C PRO A 87 1.91 6.84 -21.29
N LYS A 88 2.31 6.30 -22.45
CA LYS A 88 1.41 6.13 -23.59
C LYS A 88 0.41 4.99 -23.39
N GLU A 89 0.91 3.91 -22.79
CA GLU A 89 0.16 2.68 -22.56
C GLU A 89 -0.28 2.55 -21.10
N ALA A 90 -1.33 1.76 -20.88
CA ALA A 90 -1.71 1.34 -19.53
C ALA A 90 -0.63 0.41 -18.95
N VAL A 91 -0.37 0.57 -17.64
CA VAL A 91 0.52 -0.33 -16.90
C VAL A 91 -0.32 -1.42 -16.27
N GLU A 92 0.15 -2.66 -16.36
CA GLU A 92 -0.50 -3.82 -15.75
C GLU A 92 -0.05 -3.99 -14.29
N TYR A 93 -1.01 -4.24 -13.41
CA TYR A 93 -0.83 -4.53 -12.00
C TYR A 93 -1.55 -5.85 -11.66
N THR A 94 -0.96 -6.63 -10.78
CA THR A 94 -1.64 -7.77 -10.16
C THR A 94 -2.26 -7.31 -8.84
N GLY A 95 -3.60 -7.25 -8.80
CA GLY A 95 -4.33 -7.20 -7.54
C GLY A 95 -4.42 -8.61 -6.97
N PHE A 96 -4.28 -8.77 -5.65
CA PHE A 96 -4.43 -10.07 -5.01
C PHE A 96 -5.10 -9.95 -3.66
N SER A 97 -5.83 -11.00 -3.28
CA SER A 97 -6.53 -11.08 -2.00
C SER A 97 -5.73 -11.93 -1.02
N VAL A 98 -5.83 -11.59 0.26
CA VAL A 98 -5.21 -12.34 1.37
C VAL A 98 -6.29 -12.69 2.39
N ALA A 99 -6.16 -13.87 3.00
CA ALA A 99 -6.99 -14.25 4.12
C ALA A 99 -6.33 -13.80 5.43
N LEU A 100 -7.08 -13.07 6.26
CA LEU A 100 -6.61 -12.58 7.56
C LEU A 100 -7.50 -13.15 8.67
N ALA A 101 -6.87 -13.64 9.74
CA ALA A 101 -7.56 -14.04 10.96
C ALA A 101 -6.75 -13.54 12.16
N VAL A 102 -7.39 -12.75 13.03
CA VAL A 102 -6.73 -12.12 14.17
C VAL A 102 -7.66 -12.12 15.37
N ASP A 103 -7.10 -12.37 16.56
CA ASP A 103 -7.85 -12.26 17.82
C ASP A 103 -8.02 -10.79 18.25
N HIS A 104 -7.02 -9.96 17.96
CA HIS A 104 -6.95 -8.59 18.43
C HIS A 104 -6.55 -7.62 17.32
N ALA A 105 -7.45 -6.67 17.05
CA ALA A 105 -7.27 -5.57 16.12
C ALA A 105 -7.80 -4.28 16.75
N VAL A 106 -7.36 -3.14 16.22
CA VAL A 106 -7.97 -1.84 16.51
C VAL A 106 -8.65 -1.31 15.25
N ASP A 107 -9.86 -0.78 15.40
CA ASP A 107 -10.59 -0.13 14.33
C ASP A 107 -10.72 1.37 14.64
N LEU A 108 -10.12 2.20 13.77
CA LEU A 108 -10.11 3.65 13.91
C LEU A 108 -11.39 4.31 13.38
N MET A 109 -12.27 3.53 12.77
CA MET A 109 -13.53 3.99 12.17
C MET A 109 -14.71 3.84 13.13
N VAL A 110 -14.48 3.39 14.37
CA VAL A 110 -15.51 3.24 15.42
C VAL A 110 -15.11 3.97 16.71
N PRO A 111 -16.06 4.28 17.63
CA PRO A 111 -15.74 4.87 18.92
C PRO A 111 -14.78 4.01 19.76
N PRO A 112 -13.89 4.62 20.56
CA PRO A 112 -13.70 6.07 20.71
C PRO A 112 -12.82 6.70 19.60
N PHE A 113 -12.18 5.88 18.74
CA PHE A 113 -11.17 6.37 17.81
C PHE A 113 -11.72 7.23 16.67
N VAL A 114 -12.97 7.01 16.26
CA VAL A 114 -13.64 7.80 15.21
C VAL A 114 -13.74 9.29 15.58
N GLU A 115 -13.73 9.63 16.87
CA GLU A 115 -13.72 11.03 17.33
C GLU A 115 -12.45 11.78 16.90
N TYR A 116 -11.35 11.03 16.69
CA TYR A 116 -10.05 11.55 16.24
C TYR A 116 -9.84 11.36 14.73
N ARG A 117 -10.90 11.12 13.95
CA ARG A 117 -10.84 10.88 12.51
C ARG A 117 -9.95 11.88 11.77
N ALA A 118 -10.09 13.17 12.06
CA ALA A 118 -9.30 14.23 11.40
C ALA A 118 -7.78 14.03 11.55
N THR A 119 -7.35 13.51 12.70
CA THR A 119 -5.97 13.14 12.98
C THR A 119 -5.52 11.95 12.11
N TRP A 120 -6.34 10.90 12.06
CA TRP A 120 -6.01 9.66 11.34
C TRP A 120 -5.95 9.83 9.83
N ILE A 121 -6.78 10.71 9.28
CA ILE A 121 -6.88 10.94 7.84
C ILE A 121 -5.97 12.07 7.33
N HIS A 122 -5.18 12.71 8.18
CA HIS A 122 -4.31 13.80 7.73
C HIS A 122 -3.42 13.33 6.55
N PRO A 123 -3.31 14.09 5.44
CA PRO A 123 -2.67 13.61 4.21
C PRO A 123 -1.17 13.30 4.37
N THR A 124 -0.46 14.10 5.16
CA THR A 124 1.01 14.05 5.30
C THR A 124 1.56 13.93 6.73
N ALA A 125 0.87 14.43 7.76
CA ALA A 125 1.25 14.26 9.16
C ALA A 125 0.94 12.83 9.62
N TYR A 126 1.98 11.98 9.69
CA TYR A 126 1.86 10.58 10.07
C TYR A 126 2.24 10.29 11.52
N GLU A 127 2.81 11.25 12.24
CA GLU A 127 3.27 11.06 13.63
C GLU A 127 2.20 10.45 14.54
N PRO A 128 0.95 10.94 14.60
CA PRO A 128 -0.08 10.34 15.47
C PRO A 128 -0.40 8.88 15.09
N CYS A 129 -0.43 8.57 13.79
CA CYS A 129 -0.66 7.20 13.31
C CYS A 129 0.55 6.29 13.60
N GLN A 130 1.77 6.83 13.55
CA GLN A 130 2.98 6.09 13.90
C GLN A 130 3.04 5.81 15.40
N GLU A 131 2.69 6.77 16.26
CA GLU A 131 2.54 6.57 17.70
C GLU A 131 1.49 5.51 18.03
N LEU A 132 0.34 5.59 17.37
CA LEU A 132 -0.71 4.58 17.50
C LEU A 132 -0.21 3.18 17.08
N ALA A 133 0.58 3.08 16.01
CA ALA A 133 1.15 1.81 15.57
C ALA A 133 2.13 1.24 16.60
N ASP A 134 2.97 2.08 17.22
CA ASP A 134 3.88 1.66 18.28
C ASP A 134 3.10 1.16 19.51
N ALA A 135 2.02 1.87 19.88
CA ALA A 135 1.13 1.47 20.97
C ALA A 135 0.41 0.16 20.64
N ALA A 136 -0.10 0.00 19.41
CA ALA A 136 -0.74 -1.22 18.94
C ALA A 136 0.20 -2.42 19.02
N ARG A 137 1.46 -2.26 18.61
CA ARG A 137 2.50 -3.30 18.75
C ARG A 137 2.79 -3.65 20.21
N SER A 138 2.90 -2.63 21.07
CA SER A 138 3.12 -2.82 22.51
C SER A 138 1.96 -3.57 23.17
N ALA A 139 0.73 -3.34 22.70
CA ALA A 139 -0.49 -4.04 23.10
C ALA A 139 -0.70 -5.39 22.38
N ARG A 140 0.26 -5.83 21.54
CA ARG A 140 0.20 -7.08 20.77
C ARG A 140 -1.01 -7.17 19.82
N LEU A 141 -1.47 -6.04 19.29
CA LEU A 141 -2.47 -6.02 18.23
C LEU A 141 -1.84 -6.45 16.91
N ALA A 142 -2.56 -7.24 16.14
CA ALA A 142 -2.08 -7.77 14.87
C ALA A 142 -2.42 -6.88 13.67
N LEU A 143 -3.45 -6.04 13.81
CA LEU A 143 -4.09 -5.33 12.71
C LEU A 143 -4.62 -3.96 13.16
N ILE A 144 -4.42 -2.95 12.32
CA ILE A 144 -5.09 -1.65 12.41
C ILE A 144 -6.00 -1.51 11.20
N ARG A 145 -7.30 -1.39 11.43
CA ARG A 145 -8.29 -1.04 10.42
C ARG A 145 -8.51 0.48 10.45
N TYR A 146 -8.39 1.14 9.30
CA TYR A 146 -8.40 2.59 9.21
C TYR A 146 -9.01 3.08 7.91
N GLU A 147 -9.45 4.33 7.90
CA GLU A 147 -10.07 4.94 6.73
C GLU A 147 -9.03 5.24 5.63
N SER A 148 -9.34 4.87 4.38
CA SER A 148 -8.53 5.29 3.24
C SER A 148 -8.69 6.79 2.99
N VAL A 149 -7.57 7.50 2.96
CA VAL A 149 -7.52 8.93 2.64
C VAL A 149 -7.62 9.16 1.12
N ARG A 150 -7.42 8.12 0.32
CA ARG A 150 -7.30 8.21 -1.14
C ARG A 150 -8.50 7.61 -1.87
N ASP A 151 -9.24 6.73 -1.22
CA ASP A 151 -10.53 6.31 -1.75
C ASP A 151 -11.56 7.44 -1.59
N PRO A 152 -12.19 7.93 -2.67
CA PRO A 152 -13.23 8.96 -2.59
C PRO A 152 -14.45 8.54 -1.75
N ARG A 153 -14.65 7.22 -1.58
CA ARG A 153 -15.70 6.66 -0.72
C ARG A 153 -15.24 6.43 0.71
N HIS A 154 -13.99 6.74 1.04
CA HIS A 154 -13.44 6.59 2.39
C HIS A 154 -13.65 5.19 2.99
N ARG A 155 -13.52 4.13 2.17
CA ARG A 155 -13.60 2.75 2.64
C ARG A 155 -12.34 2.34 3.39
N ALA A 156 -12.40 1.20 4.05
CA ALA A 156 -11.36 0.76 4.97
C ALA A 156 -10.11 0.22 4.26
N ASN A 157 -8.98 0.68 4.77
CA ASN A 157 -7.67 0.08 4.61
C ASN A 157 -7.29 -0.70 5.88
N LEU A 158 -6.33 -1.59 5.69
CA LEU A 158 -5.77 -2.47 6.71
C LEU A 158 -4.25 -2.27 6.76
N ALA A 159 -3.72 -2.09 7.96
CA ALA A 159 -2.29 -2.14 8.25
C ALA A 159 -2.04 -3.37 9.13
N VAL A 160 -1.57 -4.44 8.49
CA VAL A 160 -1.22 -5.71 9.14
C VAL A 160 0.17 -5.56 9.73
N LEU A 161 0.27 -5.74 11.05
CA LEU A 161 1.47 -5.46 11.83
C LEU A 161 2.37 -6.69 12.01
N VAL A 162 1.82 -7.89 11.90
CA VAL A 162 2.52 -9.15 12.17
C VAL A 162 2.20 -10.22 11.12
N CYS A 163 3.17 -11.09 10.83
CA CYS A 163 3.01 -12.18 9.86
C CYS A 163 2.01 -13.26 10.31
N GLY A 164 1.83 -13.46 11.62
CA GLY A 164 0.83 -14.38 12.14
C GLY A 164 -0.63 -13.99 11.89
N ALA A 165 -0.90 -12.81 11.32
CA ALA A 165 -2.25 -12.38 10.96
C ALA A 165 -2.79 -13.05 9.68
N PHE A 166 -1.91 -13.59 8.82
CA PHE A 166 -2.32 -14.30 7.62
C PHE A 166 -2.79 -15.70 8.00
N SER A 167 -4.05 -16.03 7.68
CA SER A 167 -4.57 -17.38 7.88
C SER A 167 -4.19 -18.34 6.75
N GLU A 168 -3.79 -17.80 5.59
CA GLU A 168 -3.28 -18.56 4.45
C GLU A 168 -1.88 -18.08 4.07
N PRO A 169 -0.92 -18.99 3.80
CA PRO A 169 0.45 -18.60 3.47
C PRO A 169 0.61 -18.03 2.06
N HIS A 170 -0.41 -18.09 1.21
CA HIS A 170 -0.37 -17.62 -0.18
C HIS A 170 -1.60 -16.75 -0.49
N PRO A 171 -1.52 -15.87 -1.52
CA PRO A 171 -2.70 -15.14 -1.98
C PRO A 171 -3.83 -16.08 -2.42
N ILE A 172 -5.06 -15.77 -2.01
CA ILE A 172 -6.25 -16.60 -2.27
C ILE A 172 -6.95 -16.28 -3.59
N GLU A 173 -6.70 -15.08 -4.14
CA GLU A 173 -7.25 -14.64 -5.42
C GLU A 173 -6.28 -13.69 -6.10
N ARG A 174 -6.31 -13.62 -7.43
CA ARG A 174 -5.51 -12.69 -8.24
C ARG A 174 -6.35 -12.12 -9.37
N HIS A 175 -6.17 -10.83 -9.63
CA HIS A 175 -6.81 -10.08 -10.69
C HIS A 175 -5.80 -9.25 -11.46
N THR A 176 -6.03 -9.10 -12.76
CA THR A 176 -5.25 -8.21 -13.61
C THR A 176 -5.95 -6.85 -13.69
N TRP A 177 -5.23 -5.81 -13.29
CA TRP A 177 -5.66 -4.41 -13.40
C TRP A 177 -4.79 -3.68 -14.41
N ARG A 178 -5.41 -3.06 -15.41
CA ARG A 178 -4.73 -2.16 -16.34
C ARG A 178 -5.03 -0.73 -15.93
N ILE A 179 -3.99 0.02 -15.54
CA ILE A 179 -4.13 1.40 -15.08
C ILE A 179 -3.44 2.34 -16.08
N ARG A 180 -4.24 3.20 -16.71
CA ARG A 180 -3.79 4.30 -17.55
C ARG A 180 -3.78 5.60 -16.74
N ILE A 181 -2.72 6.38 -16.88
CA ILE A 181 -2.54 7.65 -16.15
C ILE A 181 -2.16 8.74 -17.14
N GLY A 182 -2.74 9.93 -16.98
CA GLY A 182 -2.43 11.10 -17.79
C GLY A 182 -2.85 12.41 -17.11
N ALA A 183 -2.77 13.51 -17.87
CA ALA A 183 -3.09 14.85 -17.36
C ALA A 183 -4.54 14.99 -16.87
N ALA A 184 -5.48 14.24 -17.46
CA ALA A 184 -6.89 14.23 -17.08
C ALA A 184 -7.22 13.34 -15.86
N GLY A 185 -6.23 12.65 -15.29
CA GLY A 185 -6.42 11.73 -14.17
C GLY A 185 -5.98 10.30 -14.52
N ALA A 186 -6.76 9.30 -14.08
CA ALA A 186 -6.45 7.90 -14.28
C ALA A 186 -7.69 7.05 -14.54
N GLN A 187 -7.52 5.98 -15.29
CA GLN A 187 -8.53 4.99 -15.58
C GLN A 187 -7.97 3.61 -15.21
N ALA A 188 -8.73 2.84 -14.45
CA ALA A 188 -8.37 1.50 -14.03
C ALA A 188 -9.44 0.50 -14.51
N LEU A 189 -8.98 -0.54 -15.21
CA LEU A 189 -9.81 -1.63 -15.72
C LEU A 189 -9.35 -2.95 -15.10
N CYS A 190 -10.23 -3.64 -14.39
CA CYS A 190 -10.04 -5.03 -14.00
C CYS A 190 -10.56 -5.94 -15.12
N GLU A 191 -9.77 -6.94 -15.51
CA GLU A 191 -10.17 -7.89 -16.57
C GLU A 191 -11.31 -8.82 -16.13
N PHE A 192 -11.19 -9.42 -14.93
CA PHE A 192 -12.19 -10.35 -14.40
C PHE A 192 -12.23 -10.35 -12.85
N PRO A 193 -13.40 -10.17 -12.22
CA PRO A 193 -14.64 -9.71 -12.84
C PRO A 193 -14.44 -8.31 -13.42
N ARG A 194 -15.10 -8.01 -14.54
CA ARG A 194 -14.93 -6.72 -15.22
C ARG A 194 -15.37 -5.59 -14.28
N ARG A 195 -14.44 -4.69 -13.97
CA ARG A 195 -14.68 -3.47 -13.19
C ARG A 195 -13.94 -2.32 -13.83
N GLU A 196 -14.57 -1.15 -13.84
CA GLU A 196 -14.03 0.07 -14.43
C GLU A 196 -14.13 1.18 -13.39
N ILE A 197 -13.02 1.88 -13.18
CA ILE A 197 -12.93 2.98 -12.23
C ILE A 197 -12.22 4.13 -12.94
N GLU A 198 -12.80 5.32 -12.84
CA GLU A 198 -12.20 6.56 -13.30
C GLU A 198 -11.91 7.46 -12.10
N PHE A 199 -10.69 7.97 -12.07
CA PHE A 199 -10.23 8.97 -11.13
C PHE A 199 -9.99 10.24 -11.95
N ALA A 200 -10.91 11.18 -11.84
CA ALA A 200 -10.71 12.49 -12.41
C ALA A 200 -9.50 13.16 -11.75
N SER A 201 -9.00 14.14 -12.46
CA SER A 201 -7.79 14.88 -12.12
C SER A 201 -7.87 15.61 -10.76
N GLU A 202 -9.08 15.88 -10.30
CA GLU A 202 -9.49 16.56 -9.07
C GLU A 202 -9.96 15.58 -7.97
N THR A 203 -9.98 14.27 -8.26
CA THR A 203 -10.46 13.26 -7.32
C THR A 203 -9.62 13.22 -6.04
N PHE A 204 -8.32 13.51 -6.13
CA PHE A 204 -7.42 13.54 -4.98
C PHE A 204 -7.09 14.98 -4.60
N THR A 205 -7.50 15.40 -3.40
CA THR A 205 -7.28 16.75 -2.87
C THR A 205 -6.02 16.89 -2.02
N ASP A 206 -5.12 15.90 -2.09
CA ASP A 206 -3.86 15.89 -1.33
C ASP A 206 -2.92 17.01 -1.83
N PRO A 207 -2.41 17.89 -0.95
CA PRO A 207 -1.57 19.02 -1.35
C PRO A 207 -0.28 18.61 -2.07
N ARG A 208 0.17 17.36 -1.90
CA ARG A 208 1.35 16.84 -2.61
C ARG A 208 1.16 16.72 -4.12
N LEU A 209 -0.09 16.72 -4.60
CA LEU A 209 -0.40 16.66 -6.04
C LEU A 209 -0.47 18.03 -6.71
N ALA A 210 -0.35 19.14 -5.98
CA ALA A 210 -0.34 20.49 -6.53
C ALA A 210 0.64 20.72 -7.72
N PRO A 211 1.82 20.07 -7.79
CA PRO A 211 2.67 20.17 -8.98
C PRO A 211 2.04 19.67 -10.29
N LEU A 212 1.07 18.76 -10.23
CA LEU A 212 0.38 18.26 -11.42
C LEU A 212 -0.59 19.28 -12.02
N GLU A 213 -1.22 20.10 -11.19
CA GLU A 213 -2.12 21.17 -11.64
C GLU A 213 -1.38 22.20 -12.49
N ARG A 214 -0.12 22.50 -12.12
CA ARG A 214 0.77 23.40 -12.87
C ARG A 214 1.29 22.81 -14.18
N ARG A 215 1.03 21.53 -14.43
CA ARG A 215 1.54 20.76 -15.57
C ARG A 215 0.47 20.55 -16.65
N ARG A 216 -0.74 21.03 -16.40
CA ARG A 216 -1.86 21.05 -17.35
C ARG A 216 -1.83 22.32 -18.18
#